data_AF-R6LWB2-F1
#
_entry.id   AF-R6LWB2-F1
#
_cell.length_a   1.000
_cell.length_b   1.000
_cell.length_c   1.000
_cell.angle_alpha   90.00
_cell.angle_beta   90.00
_cell.angle_gamma   90.00
#
_symmetry.space_group_name_H-M   'P 1'
#
loop_
_entity.id
_entity.type
_entity.pdbx_description
1 polymer ?
#
loop_
_entity_poly.entity_id
_entity_poly.type
_entity_poly.pdbx_seq_one_letter_code
_entity_poly.pdbx_strand_id
1 'polypeptide(L)'
;MEKEIYYTRVLPLVRYIVKKDKNGKEYTDVIDNLSREERLSLSEEKARMLWNNGTDLYVAEQPLSYHEGMSIKFSIVYLFDELSKEEQAKYYERTIVLPLTIKPVVKIYDDNSKRFFPKRKSKIKKEDTK
;
A
#
# COMPACT_ATOMS: atom_id res chain seq x y z
N MET A 1 -27.06 5.74 -1.77
CA MET A 1 -26.35 5.11 -2.89
C MET A 1 -25.40 4.09 -2.31
N GLU A 2 -25.56 2.82 -2.66
CA GLU A 2 -24.59 1.79 -2.30
C GLU A 2 -23.28 2.10 -3.04
N LYS A 3 -22.17 2.16 -2.30
CA LYS A 3 -20.85 2.30 -2.93
C LYS A 3 -20.52 0.97 -3.60
N GLU A 4 -20.16 0.99 -4.88
CA GLU A 4 -19.66 -0.20 -5.56
C GLU A 4 -18.34 -0.65 -4.92
N ILE A 5 -18.27 -1.93 -4.55
CA ILE A 5 -17.06 -2.55 -3.98
C ILE A 5 -16.41 -3.42 -5.07
N TYR A 6 -15.16 -3.10 -5.37
CA TYR A 6 -14.32 -3.82 -6.32
C TYR A 6 -13.36 -4.73 -5.55
N TYR A 7 -13.58 -6.05 -5.62
CA TYR A 7 -12.68 -7.02 -5.02
C TYR A 7 -11.45 -7.22 -5.90
N THR A 8 -10.33 -6.62 -5.51
CA THR A 8 -9.09 -6.66 -6.28
C THR A 8 -8.05 -7.49 -5.54
N ARG A 9 -7.44 -8.45 -6.26
CA ARG A 9 -6.34 -9.23 -5.73
C ARG A 9 -5.02 -8.47 -5.88
N VAL A 10 -4.29 -8.36 -4.79
CA VAL A 10 -3.02 -7.64 -4.74
C VAL A 10 -1.95 -8.46 -4.06
N LEU A 11 -0.70 -8.25 -4.46
CA LEU A 11 0.48 -8.75 -3.79
C LEU A 11 1.09 -7.62 -2.95
N PRO A 12 0.88 -7.60 -1.63
CA PRO A 12 1.46 -6.56 -0.78
C PRO A 12 2.95 -6.83 -0.54
N LEU A 13 3.74 -5.77 -0.42
CA LEU A 13 5.16 -5.91 -0.08
C LEU A 13 5.40 -6.42 1.36
N VAL A 14 4.45 -6.15 2.26
CA VAL A 14 4.50 -6.55 3.66
C VAL A 14 3.26 -7.35 4.03
N ARG A 15 3.38 -8.19 5.06
CA ARG A 15 2.25 -8.94 5.64
C ARG A 15 2.19 -8.75 7.15
N TYR A 16 0.97 -8.76 7.66
CA TYR A 16 0.71 -8.74 9.10
C TYR A 16 0.71 -10.17 9.62
N ILE A 17 1.42 -10.40 10.72
CA ILE A 17 1.40 -11.67 11.44
C ILE A 17 0.96 -11.43 12.87
N VAL A 18 0.07 -12.29 13.36
CA VAL A 18 -0.32 -12.27 14.78
C VAL A 18 0.68 -13.12 15.55
N LYS A 19 1.38 -12.50 16.50
CA LYS A 19 2.29 -13.16 17.43
C LYS A 19 1.69 -13.12 18.83
N LYS A 20 2.04 -14.11 19.65
CA LYS A 20 1.73 -14.12 21.09
C LYS A 20 2.99 -13.75 21.87
N ASP A 21 2.86 -12.83 22.81
CA ASP A 21 3.94 -12.54 23.76
C ASP A 21 4.08 -13.66 24.80
N LYS A 22 5.10 -13.55 25.66
CA LYS A 22 5.37 -14.52 26.73
C LYS A 22 4.25 -14.63 27.78
N ASN A 23 3.37 -13.62 27.85
CA ASN A 23 2.20 -13.56 28.73
C ASN A 23 0.90 -13.98 28.01
N GLY A 24 1.00 -14.49 26.77
CA GLY A 24 -0.15 -14.91 25.97
C GLY A 24 -0.92 -13.78 25.28
N LYS A 25 -0.44 -12.52 25.37
CA LYS A 25 -1.08 -11.38 24.72
C LYS A 25 -0.77 -11.39 23.22
N GLU A 26 -1.82 -11.36 22.40
CA GLU A 26 -1.69 -11.24 20.95
C GLU A 26 -1.29 -9.82 20.56
N TYR A 27 -0.32 -9.72 19.65
CA TYR A 27 0.07 -8.47 19.00
C TYR A 27 0.31 -8.73 17.52
N THR A 28 0.02 -7.72 16.70
CA THR A 28 0.26 -7.78 15.27
C THR A 28 1.63 -7.23 14.97
N ASP A 29 2.47 -8.03 14.34
CA ASP A 29 3.78 -7.66 13.84
C ASP A 29 3.74 -7.53 12.32
N VAL A 30 4.65 -6.74 11.75
CA VAL A 30 4.73 -6.54 10.30
C VAL A 30 6.04 -7.11 9.80
N ILE A 31 5.96 -8.00 8.82
CA ILE A 31 7.12 -8.61 8.19
C ILE A 31 7.08 -8.43 6.67
N ASP A 32 8.24 -8.47 6.04
CA ASP A 32 8.32 -8.48 4.57
C ASP A 32 7.62 -9.73 4.01
N ASN A 33 6.79 -9.54 2.98
CA ASN A 33 6.10 -10.62 2.26
C ASN A 33 6.96 -11.21 1.15
N LEU A 34 7.92 -10.42 0.65
CA LEU A 34 8.85 -10.75 -0.41
C LEU A 34 10.28 -10.54 0.06
N SER A 35 11.19 -11.43 -0.33
CA SER A 35 12.62 -11.25 -0.10
C SER A 35 13.16 -10.04 -0.88
N ARG A 36 14.40 -9.64 -0.60
CA ARG A 36 15.05 -8.55 -1.36
C ARG A 36 15.19 -8.92 -2.84
N GLU A 37 15.59 -10.15 -3.13
CA GLU A 37 15.76 -10.65 -4.50
C GLU A 37 14.41 -10.71 -5.23
N GLU A 38 13.35 -11.15 -4.55
CA GLU A 38 11.99 -11.17 -5.10
C GLU A 38 11.49 -9.75 -5.42
N ARG A 39 11.80 -8.76 -4.56
CA ARG A 39 11.44 -7.36 -4.83
C ARG A 39 12.19 -6.78 -6.02
N LEU A 40 13.49 -7.08 -6.16
CA LEU A 40 14.31 -6.66 -7.30
C LEU A 40 13.90 -7.33 -8.61
N SER A 41 13.31 -8.52 -8.56
CA SER A 41 12.77 -9.18 -9.75
C SER A 41 11.46 -8.55 -10.26
N LEU A 42 10.74 -7.82 -9.39
CA LEU A 42 9.50 -7.14 -9.76
C LEU A 42 9.80 -5.75 -10.30
N SER A 43 9.13 -5.38 -11.40
CA SER A 43 9.27 -4.04 -11.98
C SER A 43 8.78 -2.96 -11.01
N GLU A 44 9.63 -1.99 -10.68
CA GLU A 44 9.26 -0.88 -9.79
C GLU A 44 8.07 -0.08 -10.31
N GLU A 45 7.96 0.10 -11.64
CA GLU A 45 6.89 0.86 -12.31
C GLU A 45 5.49 0.28 -12.10
N LYS A 46 5.41 -1.03 -11.81
CA LYS A 46 4.16 -1.73 -11.50
C LYS A 46 3.77 -1.62 -10.03
N ALA A 47 4.63 -1.07 -9.18
CA ALA A 47 4.32 -0.85 -7.78
C ALA A 47 3.24 0.23 -7.67
N ARG A 48 2.16 -0.08 -6.97
CA ARG A 48 1.06 0.85 -6.73
C ARG A 48 0.96 1.18 -5.26
N MET A 49 0.40 2.35 -4.95
CA MET A 49 0.20 2.78 -3.56
C MET A 49 -1.25 2.58 -3.14
N LEU A 50 -1.45 1.79 -2.09
CA LEU A 50 -2.72 1.63 -1.39
C LEU A 50 -2.98 2.86 -0.53
N TRP A 51 -4.12 3.51 -0.79
CA TRP A 51 -4.61 4.66 -0.05
C TRP A 51 -5.85 4.30 0.75
N ASN A 52 -5.86 4.73 2.01
CA ASN A 52 -7.03 4.64 2.88
C ASN A 52 -7.26 6.01 3.53
N ASN A 53 -8.33 6.69 3.11
CA ASN A 53 -8.70 8.00 3.65
C ASN A 53 -9.79 7.90 4.74
N GLY A 54 -10.00 6.70 5.31
CA GLY A 54 -11.00 6.40 6.34
C GLY A 54 -12.41 6.17 5.79
N THR A 55 -12.72 6.68 4.59
CA THR A 55 -14.03 6.53 3.93
C THR A 55 -13.95 5.70 2.65
N ASP A 56 -12.76 5.65 2.03
CA ASP A 56 -12.51 4.98 0.77
C ASP A 56 -11.15 4.28 0.80
N LEU A 57 -11.11 3.08 0.23
CA LEU A 57 -9.92 2.27 0.02
C LEU A 57 -9.69 2.15 -1.48
N TYR A 58 -8.55 2.61 -1.97
CA TYR A 58 -8.25 2.60 -3.41
C TYR A 58 -6.75 2.48 -3.66
N VAL A 59 -6.41 2.09 -4.87
CA VAL A 59 -5.02 1.95 -5.30
C VAL A 59 -4.71 3.08 -6.29
N ALA A 60 -3.55 3.69 -6.10
CA ALA A 60 -3.06 4.83 -6.86
C ALA A 60 -1.73 4.51 -7.53
N GLU A 61 -1.34 5.35 -8.48
CA GLU A 61 -0.01 5.32 -9.07
C GLU A 61 1.12 5.36 -8.03
N GLN A 62 2.27 4.80 -8.41
CA GLN A 62 3.50 4.85 -7.63
C GLN A 62 3.79 6.30 -7.23
N PRO A 63 4.13 6.59 -5.97
CA PRO A 63 4.56 7.92 -5.62
C PRO A 63 5.87 8.22 -6.35
N LEU A 64 5.96 9.42 -6.93
CA LEU A 64 7.11 9.87 -7.75
C LEU A 64 8.47 9.69 -7.07
N SER A 65 8.49 9.67 -5.72
CA SER A 65 9.71 9.50 -4.96
C SER A 65 10.05 8.05 -4.64
N TYR A 66 9.21 7.04 -4.89
CA TYR A 66 9.50 5.66 -4.50
C TYR A 66 10.75 5.12 -5.19
N HIS A 67 11.75 4.82 -4.38
CA HIS A 67 12.95 4.08 -4.70
C HIS A 67 13.18 3.03 -3.62
N GLU A 68 13.89 1.95 -3.95
CA GLU A 68 14.22 0.91 -3.00
C GLU A 68 14.92 1.49 -1.74
N GLY A 69 14.42 1.17 -0.54
CA GLY A 69 14.97 1.63 0.73
C GLY A 69 14.13 2.68 1.47
N MET A 70 13.09 3.25 0.84
CA MET A 70 12.17 4.15 1.54
C MET A 70 11.23 3.45 2.52
N SER A 71 10.83 4.19 3.56
CA SER A 71 9.99 3.71 4.66
C SER A 71 8.51 3.48 4.31
N ILE A 72 8.11 3.71 3.06
CA ILE A 72 6.71 3.66 2.59
C ILE A 72 6.28 2.23 2.19
N LYS A 73 7.03 1.20 2.59
CA LYS A 73 6.77 -0.21 2.20
C LYS A 73 5.37 -0.71 2.55
N PHE A 74 4.78 -0.19 3.62
CA PHE A 74 3.49 -0.68 4.16
C PHE A 74 2.30 -0.45 3.23
N SER A 75 2.37 0.57 2.39
CA SER A 75 1.28 0.96 1.49
C SER A 75 1.52 0.50 0.07
N ILE A 76 2.60 -0.23 -0.22
CA ILE A 76 2.93 -0.59 -1.60
C ILE A 76 2.44 -2.00 -1.92
N VAL A 77 1.72 -2.09 -3.02
CA VAL A 77 1.08 -3.31 -3.50
C VAL A 77 1.28 -3.45 -5.01
N TYR A 78 1.36 -4.68 -5.49
CA TYR A 78 1.30 -4.99 -6.92
C TYR A 78 -0.09 -5.51 -7.25
N LEU A 79 -0.70 -5.02 -8.33
CA LEU A 79 -1.95 -5.58 -8.81
C LEU A 79 -1.68 -6.95 -9.44
N PHE A 80 -2.42 -7.97 -9.01
CA PHE A 80 -2.21 -9.33 -9.51
C PHE A 80 -2.38 -9.42 -11.03
N ASP A 81 -3.32 -8.66 -11.59
CA ASP A 81 -3.60 -8.62 -13.03
C ASP A 81 -2.48 -7.95 -13.84
N GLU A 82 -1.63 -7.11 -13.22
CA GLU A 82 -0.48 -6.48 -13.88
C GLU A 82 0.80 -7.34 -13.84
N LEU A 83 0.80 -8.40 -13.03
CA LEU A 83 1.90 -9.36 -12.94
C LEU A 83 1.92 -10.29 -14.17
N SER A 84 3.11 -10.77 -14.54
CA SER A 84 3.27 -11.80 -15.57
C SER A 84 2.64 -13.12 -15.12
N LYS A 85 2.33 -14.03 -16.06
CA LYS A 85 1.76 -15.34 -15.72
C LYS A 85 2.67 -16.17 -14.78
N GLU A 86 3.98 -16.01 -14.92
CA GLU A 86 4.98 -16.67 -14.08
C GLU A 86 4.98 -16.10 -12.66
N GLU A 87 4.94 -14.78 -12.53
CA GLU A 87 4.85 -14.08 -11.24
C GLU A 87 3.51 -14.40 -10.54
N GLN A 88 2.42 -14.45 -11.29
CA GLN A 88 1.10 -14.81 -10.78
C GLN A 88 1.09 -16.21 -10.17
N ALA A 89 1.68 -17.20 -10.85
CA ALA A 89 1.79 -18.56 -10.33
C ALA A 89 2.68 -18.62 -9.08
N LYS A 90 3.81 -17.89 -9.09
CA LYS A 90 4.78 -17.87 -7.99
C LYS A 90 4.24 -17.22 -6.72
N TYR A 91 3.51 -16.12 -6.85
CA TYR A 91 3.08 -15.30 -5.71
C TYR A 91 1.61 -15.47 -5.33
N TYR A 92 0.87 -16.37 -5.98
CA TYR A 92 -0.56 -16.58 -5.77
C TYR A 92 -0.94 -16.69 -4.28
N GLU A 93 -0.25 -17.53 -3.53
CA GLU A 93 -0.54 -17.78 -2.11
C GLU A 93 -0.19 -16.60 -1.19
N ARG A 94 0.64 -15.67 -1.67
CA ARG A 94 1.08 -14.48 -0.92
C ARG A 94 0.23 -13.25 -1.23
N THR A 95 -0.81 -13.39 -2.05
CA THR A 95 -1.74 -12.31 -2.39
C THR A 95 -2.87 -12.20 -1.38
N ILE A 96 -3.48 -11.02 -1.32
CA ILE A 96 -4.68 -10.74 -0.54
C ILE A 96 -5.74 -10.13 -1.44
N VAL A 97 -7.01 -10.30 -1.10
CA VAL A 97 -8.12 -9.65 -1.81
C VAL A 97 -8.54 -8.42 -1.00
N LEU A 98 -8.48 -7.25 -1.63
CA LEU A 98 -8.87 -5.98 -1.04
C LEU A 98 -10.23 -5.52 -1.61
N PRO A 99 -11.19 -5.11 -0.75
CA PRO A 99 -12.43 -4.50 -1.19
C PRO A 99 -12.20 -3.00 -1.46
N LEU A 100 -11.84 -2.65 -2.69
CA LEU A 100 -11.63 -1.26 -3.10
C LEU A 100 -12.99 -0.57 -3.34
N THR A 101 -13.11 0.70 -2.98
CA THR A 101 -14.35 1.48 -3.11
C THR A 101 -14.32 2.49 -4.25
N ILE A 102 -13.17 2.64 -4.91
CA ILE A 102 -12.95 3.48 -6.10
C ILE A 102 -12.25 2.60 -7.14
N LYS A 103 -12.40 2.96 -8.43
CA LYS A 103 -11.71 2.29 -9.55
C LYS A 103 -10.25 1.96 -9.20
N PRO A 104 -9.78 0.76 -9.59
CA PRO A 104 -8.60 0.12 -9.00
C PRO A 104 -7.27 0.79 -9.31
N VAL A 105 -7.19 1.70 -10.28
CA VAL A 105 -6.00 2.55 -10.44
C VAL A 105 -6.46 3.97 -10.67
N VAL A 106 -6.20 4.82 -9.69
CA VAL A 106 -6.38 6.26 -9.81
C VAL A 106 -5.05 6.88 -10.21
N LYS A 107 -5.01 7.52 -11.39
CA LYS A 107 -3.90 8.38 -11.76
C LYS A 107 -3.92 9.62 -10.88
N ILE A 108 -2.89 9.79 -10.05
CA ILE A 108 -2.76 10.94 -9.16
C ILE A 108 -1.88 12.01 -9.80
N TYR A 109 -1.00 11.63 -10.73
CA TYR A 109 0.03 12.50 -11.29
C TYR A 109 -0.23 12.85 -12.77
N ASP A 110 -1.28 13.63 -13.03
CA ASP A 110 -1.40 14.39 -14.28
C ASP A 110 -0.93 15.84 -14.07
N ASP A 111 -0.45 16.51 -15.12
CA ASP A 111 0.05 17.91 -15.10
C ASP A 111 -0.97 18.93 -14.55
N ASN A 112 -2.25 18.57 -14.45
CA ASN A 112 -3.35 19.38 -13.91
C ASN A 112 -3.92 18.89 -12.56
N SER A 113 -3.29 17.90 -11.92
CA SER A 113 -3.80 17.30 -10.68
C SER A 113 -3.58 18.23 -9.47
N LYS A 114 -4.68 18.70 -8.86
CA LYS A 114 -4.63 19.41 -7.58
C LYS A 114 -4.21 18.43 -6.49
N ARG A 115 -2.95 18.57 -6.07
CA ARG A 115 -2.28 17.88 -4.96
C ARG A 115 -3.19 17.76 -3.73
N PHE A 116 -3.72 16.57 -3.45
CA PHE A 116 -4.37 16.30 -2.17
C PHE A 116 -3.45 15.43 -1.31
N PHE A 117 -2.54 16.07 -0.59
CA PHE A 117 -1.88 15.43 0.53
C PHE A 117 -2.79 15.60 1.75
N PRO A 118 -3.20 14.52 2.43
CA PRO A 118 -3.79 14.65 3.75
C PRO A 118 -2.75 15.35 4.63
N LYS A 119 -2.99 16.63 4.94
CA LYS A 119 -2.10 17.37 5.81
C LYS A 119 -2.04 16.62 7.13
N ARG A 120 -0.85 16.13 7.51
CA ARG A 120 -0.60 15.82 8.93
C ARG A 120 -1.02 17.06 9.70
N LYS A 121 -1.91 16.91 10.69
CA LYS A 121 -2.11 17.95 11.69
C LYS A 121 -0.76 18.13 12.39
N SER A 122 0.03 19.08 11.93
CA SER A 122 1.17 19.58 12.68
C SER A 122 0.60 20.09 13.99
N LYS A 123 0.95 19.41 15.08
CA LYS A 123 0.68 19.92 16.41
C LYS A 123 1.42 21.25 16.54
N ILE A 124 0.62 22.32 16.57
CA ILE A 124 0.68 23.45 17.50
C ILE A 124 2.05 24.12 17.60
N LYS A 125 2.15 25.31 17.00
CA LYS A 125 3.09 26.36 17.43
C LYS A 125 2.95 26.51 18.95
N LYS A 126 4.02 26.29 19.72
CA LYS A 126 4.15 27.00 20.99
C LYS A 126 4.76 28.35 20.66
N GLU A 127 3.98 29.38 20.93
CA GLU A 127 4.36 30.77 20.87
C GLU A 127 5.65 31.01 21.66
N ASP A 128 6.61 31.67 21.01
CA ASP A 128 7.63 32.45 21.70
C ASP A 128 6.90 33.49 22.55
N THR A 129 6.89 33.28 23.86
CA THR A 129 6.59 34.38 24.79
C THR A 129 7.95 34.93 25.23
N LYS A 130 8.16 36.19 24.84
CA LYS A 130 9.24 37.08 25.28
C LYS A 130 9.44 37.08 26.79
#